data_AF-A0A9E0PUU9-F1
#
_entry.id   AF-A0A9E0PUU9-F1
#
_cell.length_a   1.000
_cell.length_b   1.000
_cell.length_c   1.000
_cell.angle_alpha   90.00
_cell.angle_beta   90.00
_cell.angle_gamma   90.00
#
_symmetry.space_group_name_H-M   'P 1'
#
loop_
_entity.id
_entity.type
_entity.pdbx_description
1 polymer ?
#
loop_
_entity_poly.entity_id
_entity_poly.type
_entity_poly.pdbx_seq_one_letter_code
_entity_poly.pdbx_strand_id
1 'polypeptide(L)'
;LKMTAVVVNAKAGHKIPSGSAEERVLWLHVEATDAAGKSYHLAVDPKGFKDEELTIASASALAYQDIGDIRDIAGFAGLKRDGTYETMAAGDRIFRLPYLDAKGRMTIAQWATASFATDYRLAPLQAVAETYTWKLPQEMAAGPVTVRASLYYSRLVSSVGEFLKVPAEEYAPVTLNFHETTFTVLQ
;
A
#
# COMPACT_ATOMS: atom_id res chain seq x y z
N LEU A 1 -7.67 -17.95 -11.82
CA LEU A 1 -8.54 -17.74 -10.64
C LEU A 1 -8.82 -16.24 -10.50
N LYS A 2 -10.05 -15.85 -10.14
CA LYS A 2 -10.38 -14.48 -9.77
C LYS A 2 -10.84 -14.44 -8.33
N MET A 3 -10.35 -13.47 -7.57
CA MET A 3 -10.68 -13.31 -6.16
C MET A 3 -11.00 -11.85 -5.87
N THR A 4 -11.80 -11.64 -4.83
CA THR A 4 -12.17 -10.31 -4.37
C THR A 4 -11.89 -10.22 -2.87
N ALA A 5 -11.09 -9.23 -2.48
CA ALA A 5 -10.95 -8.85 -1.08
C ALA A 5 -11.82 -7.61 -0.82
N VAL A 6 -12.72 -7.69 0.17
CA VAL A 6 -13.57 -6.55 0.56
C VAL A 6 -13.04 -5.97 1.86
N VAL A 7 -12.54 -4.73 1.80
CA VAL A 7 -12.03 -4.01 2.97
C VAL A 7 -13.10 -3.02 3.44
N VAL A 8 -13.48 -3.11 4.71
CA VAL A 8 -14.56 -2.30 5.29
C VAL A 8 -14.05 -1.48 6.46
N ASN A 9 -14.23 -0.17 6.41
CA ASN A 9 -14.10 0.67 7.60
C ASN A 9 -15.39 0.57 8.43
N ALA A 10 -15.50 -0.52 9.19
CA ALA A 10 -16.72 -0.85 9.95
C ALA A 10 -16.82 -0.12 11.30
N LYS A 11 -15.74 0.50 11.77
CA LYS A 11 -15.66 1.03 13.15
C LYS A 11 -15.44 2.55 13.21
N ALA A 12 -14.58 3.10 12.38
CA ALA A 12 -14.20 4.51 12.52
C ALA A 12 -15.28 5.42 11.92
N GLY A 13 -15.69 6.44 12.68
CA GLY A 13 -16.59 7.51 12.21
C GLY A 13 -15.93 8.52 11.27
N HIS A 14 -14.69 8.27 10.82
CA HIS A 14 -13.94 9.09 9.89
C HIS A 14 -13.20 8.23 8.86
N LYS A 15 -12.60 8.86 7.83
CA LYS A 15 -11.75 8.16 6.85
C LYS A 15 -10.55 7.48 7.51
N ILE A 16 -10.08 6.36 6.97
CA ILE A 16 -8.91 5.62 7.47
C ILE A 16 -7.89 5.45 6.34
N PRO A 17 -6.62 5.85 6.55
CA PRO A 17 -6.08 6.53 7.75
C PRO A 17 -6.47 8.03 7.85
N SER A 18 -6.63 8.56 9.07
CA SER A 18 -6.94 9.99 9.35
C SER A 18 -5.76 10.71 10.00
N GLY A 19 -5.88 12.02 10.21
CA GLY A 19 -4.82 12.89 10.74
C GLY A 19 -3.86 13.32 9.63
N SER A 20 -2.56 13.14 9.87
CA SER A 20 -1.46 13.33 8.91
C SER A 20 -1.55 12.33 7.74
N ALA A 21 -2.52 12.53 6.85
CA ALA A 21 -2.84 11.59 5.77
C ALA A 21 -1.74 11.50 4.70
N GLU A 22 -0.89 12.52 4.61
CA GLU A 22 0.23 12.62 3.68
C GLU A 22 1.39 11.67 4.01
N GLU A 23 1.58 11.35 5.29
CA GLU A 23 2.67 10.49 5.78
C GLU A 23 2.21 9.07 6.13
N ARG A 24 0.93 8.90 6.46
CA ARG A 24 0.36 7.61 6.88
C ARG A 24 0.14 6.69 5.69
N VAL A 25 0.50 5.43 5.85
CA VAL A 25 0.34 4.41 4.81
C VAL A 25 -0.50 3.26 5.36
N LEU A 26 -1.57 2.92 4.64
CA LEU A 26 -2.42 1.75 4.88
C LEU A 26 -2.43 0.92 3.60
N TRP A 27 -2.09 -0.36 3.67
CA TRP A 27 -2.05 -1.21 2.48
C TRP A 27 -2.60 -2.60 2.72
N LEU A 28 -3.16 -3.17 1.67
CA LEU A 28 -3.63 -4.53 1.57
C LEU A 28 -2.61 -5.35 0.80
N HIS A 29 -2.08 -6.36 1.48
CA HIS A 29 -1.18 -7.36 0.92
C HIS A 29 -1.94 -8.67 0.76
N VAL A 30 -1.86 -9.29 -0.42
CA VAL A 30 -2.48 -10.58 -0.70
C VAL A 30 -1.44 -11.59 -1.14
N GLU A 31 -1.38 -12.71 -0.44
CA GLU A 31 -0.46 -13.81 -0.71
C GLU A 31 -1.24 -15.13 -0.78
N ALA A 32 -0.84 -16.00 -1.71
CA ALA A 32 -1.29 -17.39 -1.76
C ALA A 32 -0.12 -18.31 -1.44
N THR A 33 -0.31 -19.28 -0.54
CA THR A 33 0.68 -20.30 -0.19
C THR A 33 0.17 -21.67 -0.63
N ASP A 34 0.96 -22.36 -1.46
CA ASP A 34 0.60 -23.70 -1.96
C ASP A 34 0.89 -24.82 -0.93
N ALA A 35 0.49 -26.05 -1.28
CA ALA A 35 0.67 -27.22 -0.42
C ALA A 35 2.15 -27.58 -0.15
N ALA A 36 3.09 -27.07 -0.94
CA ALA A 36 4.52 -27.22 -0.72
C ALA A 36 5.12 -26.07 0.11
N GLY A 37 4.31 -25.12 0.56
CA GLY A 37 4.73 -23.97 1.35
C GLY A 37 5.31 -22.82 0.52
N LYS A 38 5.18 -22.85 -0.82
CA LYS A 38 5.65 -21.76 -1.65
C LYS A 38 4.60 -20.65 -1.71
N SER A 39 5.04 -19.43 -1.42
CA SER A 39 4.22 -18.23 -1.45
C SER A 39 4.27 -17.50 -2.79
N TYR A 40 3.12 -16.95 -3.18
CA TYR A 40 2.92 -16.17 -4.38
C TYR A 40 2.23 -14.87 -3.97
N HIS A 41 2.87 -13.73 -4.23
CA HIS A 41 2.23 -12.44 -4.09
C HIS A 41 1.21 -12.23 -5.23
N LEU A 42 0.05 -11.66 -4.89
CA LEU A 42 -1.00 -11.32 -5.84
C LEU A 42 -1.16 -9.81 -5.92
N ALA A 43 -0.68 -9.23 -7.02
CA ALA A 43 -0.89 -7.82 -7.33
C ALA A 43 -2.37 -7.52 -7.59
N VAL A 44 -2.82 -6.34 -7.18
CA VAL A 44 -4.20 -5.89 -7.39
C VAL A 44 -4.45 -5.61 -8.87
N ASP A 45 -5.64 -5.97 -9.36
CA ASP A 45 -6.10 -5.57 -10.68
C ASP A 45 -6.45 -4.06 -10.66
N PRO A 46 -5.86 -3.23 -11.53
CA PRO A 46 -6.21 -1.81 -11.61
C PRO A 46 -7.67 -1.60 -12.01
N LYS A 47 -8.31 -0.59 -11.42
CA LYS A 47 -9.71 -0.20 -11.65
C LYS A 47 -9.87 0.87 -12.74
N GLY A 48 -8.81 1.59 -13.07
CA GLY A 48 -8.76 2.64 -14.09
C GLY A 48 -9.26 4.01 -13.64
N PHE A 49 -9.28 4.32 -12.33
CA PHE A 49 -9.67 5.65 -11.87
C PHE A 49 -8.49 6.64 -11.91
N LYS A 50 -8.79 7.94 -11.88
CA LYS A 50 -7.79 9.02 -11.89
C LYS A 50 -6.77 8.88 -10.76
N ASP A 51 -5.50 9.00 -11.06
CA ASP A 51 -4.37 8.91 -10.11
C ASP A 51 -4.25 7.53 -9.40
N GLU A 52 -4.84 6.46 -9.96
CA GLU A 52 -4.81 5.14 -9.35
C GLU A 52 -3.39 4.59 -9.17
N GLU A 53 -2.43 4.96 -10.02
CA GLU A 53 -1.03 4.58 -9.89
C GLU A 53 -0.40 5.10 -8.59
N LEU A 54 -0.97 6.16 -8.01
CA LEU A 54 -0.64 6.64 -6.66
C LEU A 54 -1.34 5.83 -5.58
N THR A 55 -2.01 4.73 -5.88
CA THR A 55 -2.67 3.85 -4.91
C THR A 55 -2.26 2.39 -5.08
N ILE A 56 -1.31 2.11 -5.99
CA ILE A 56 -0.73 0.78 -6.19
C ILE A 56 0.76 0.89 -5.87
N ALA A 57 1.24 0.02 -4.97
CA ALA A 57 2.61 0.02 -4.50
C ALA A 57 3.60 -0.18 -5.65
N SER A 58 4.70 0.55 -5.64
CA SER A 58 5.76 0.49 -6.64
C SER A 58 7.12 0.29 -5.97
N ALA A 59 7.91 -0.66 -6.48
CA ALA A 59 9.26 -0.92 -6.00
C ALA A 59 10.26 0.20 -6.34
N SER A 60 9.96 1.04 -7.34
CA SER A 60 10.90 1.99 -7.92
C SER A 60 10.41 3.45 -7.93
N ALA A 61 9.13 3.70 -7.65
CA ALA A 61 8.61 5.07 -7.65
C ALA A 61 9.29 5.91 -6.56
N LEU A 62 9.75 7.11 -6.94
CA LEU A 62 10.31 8.11 -6.03
C LEU A 62 9.31 9.24 -5.78
N ALA A 63 9.38 9.82 -4.59
CA ALA A 63 8.61 10.98 -4.15
C ALA A 63 9.43 11.84 -3.18
N TYR A 64 8.82 12.88 -2.60
CA TYR A 64 9.39 13.67 -1.52
C TYR A 64 10.66 14.45 -1.92
N GLN A 65 10.78 14.81 -3.20
CA GLN A 65 11.92 15.58 -3.72
C GLN A 65 12.00 16.99 -3.13
N ASP A 66 10.87 17.53 -2.68
CA ASP A 66 10.76 18.81 -1.99
C ASP A 66 11.53 18.83 -0.65
N ILE A 67 11.80 17.66 -0.04
CA ILE A 67 12.75 17.59 1.09
C ILE A 67 14.12 18.15 0.71
N GLY A 68 14.57 17.91 -0.52
CA GLY A 68 15.82 18.45 -1.03
C GLY A 68 15.76 19.97 -1.21
N ASP A 69 14.63 20.46 -1.73
CA ASP A 69 14.37 21.90 -1.86
C ASP A 69 14.35 22.60 -0.48
N ILE A 70 13.77 21.95 0.55
CA ILE A 70 13.64 22.49 1.91
C ILE A 70 14.97 22.46 2.70
N ARG A 71 15.81 21.44 2.44
CA ARG A 71 17.06 21.22 3.17
C ARG A 71 18.32 21.66 2.40
N ASP A 72 18.15 22.34 1.27
CA ASP A 72 19.21 22.77 0.36
C ASP A 72 20.13 21.60 -0.08
N ILE A 73 19.55 20.44 -0.38
CA ILE A 73 20.28 19.25 -0.84
C ILE A 73 20.26 19.23 -2.37
N ALA A 74 21.35 19.70 -2.98
CA ALA A 74 21.49 19.73 -4.43
C ALA A 74 21.35 18.32 -5.05
N GLY A 75 20.53 18.22 -6.11
CA GLY A 75 20.35 16.98 -6.87
C GLY A 75 19.63 15.85 -6.11
N PHE A 76 18.91 16.16 -5.03
CA PHE A 76 18.16 15.15 -4.28
C PHE A 76 17.10 14.46 -5.15
N ALA A 77 17.27 13.16 -5.40
CA ALA A 77 16.40 12.38 -6.28
C ALA A 77 15.00 12.11 -5.67
N GLY A 78 14.84 12.32 -4.37
CA GLY A 78 13.69 11.88 -3.58
C GLY A 78 13.94 10.56 -2.88
N LEU A 79 12.89 10.05 -2.24
CA LEU A 79 12.89 8.80 -1.47
C LEU A 79 11.87 7.84 -2.07
N LYS A 80 11.94 6.54 -1.73
CA LYS A 80 10.95 5.56 -2.15
C LYS A 80 9.55 6.00 -1.71
N ARG A 81 8.65 6.18 -2.67
CA ARG A 81 7.30 6.73 -2.44
C ARG A 81 6.49 5.91 -1.44
N ASP A 82 6.60 4.58 -1.49
CA ASP A 82 5.75 3.69 -0.71
C ASP A 82 6.49 3.06 0.48
N GLY A 83 7.72 3.49 0.75
CA GLY A 83 8.56 3.00 1.84
C GLY A 83 9.48 1.83 1.45
N THR A 84 9.94 1.12 2.48
CA THR A 84 10.96 0.06 2.50
C THR A 84 10.46 -1.18 3.26
N TYR A 85 9.14 -1.31 3.42
CA TYR A 85 8.51 -2.36 4.22
C TYR A 85 8.75 -3.76 3.66
N GLU A 86 9.14 -4.70 4.51
CA GLU A 86 9.20 -6.13 4.17
C GLU A 86 7.81 -6.72 3.89
N THR A 87 6.76 -6.16 4.51
CA THR A 87 5.36 -6.59 4.37
C THR A 87 4.62 -5.90 3.21
N MET A 88 5.32 -5.18 2.34
CA MET A 88 4.76 -4.55 1.15
C MET A 88 5.48 -5.04 -0.09
N ALA A 89 4.71 -5.51 -1.07
CA ALA A 89 5.20 -5.89 -2.38
C ALA A 89 4.67 -4.91 -3.45
N ALA A 90 5.42 -4.78 -4.55
CA ALA A 90 4.94 -4.00 -5.69
C ALA A 90 3.64 -4.61 -6.23
N GLY A 91 2.63 -3.77 -6.44
CA GLY A 91 1.28 -4.22 -6.81
C GLY A 91 0.30 -4.33 -5.63
N ASP A 92 0.73 -4.12 -4.38
CA ASP A 92 -0.19 -4.02 -3.24
C ASP A 92 -1.09 -2.78 -3.35
N ARG A 93 -2.34 -2.89 -2.88
CA ARG A 93 -3.26 -1.76 -2.84
C ARG A 93 -2.97 -0.88 -1.63
N ILE A 94 -2.80 0.41 -1.85
CA ILE A 94 -2.59 1.43 -0.81
C ILE A 94 -3.84 2.32 -0.70
N PHE A 95 -4.38 2.44 0.52
CA PHE A 95 -5.48 3.34 0.88
C PHE A 95 -4.92 4.63 1.46
N ARG A 96 -4.82 5.68 0.65
CA ARG A 96 -4.20 6.95 1.06
C ARG A 96 -4.82 8.16 0.36
N LEU A 97 -4.40 9.33 0.82
CA LEU A 97 -4.64 10.61 0.15
C LEU A 97 -3.27 11.23 -0.19
N PRO A 98 -2.79 11.11 -1.44
CA PRO A 98 -1.54 11.73 -1.84
C PRO A 98 -1.64 13.25 -1.82
N TYR A 99 -0.76 13.90 -1.04
CA TYR A 99 -0.57 15.34 -1.06
C TYR A 99 0.46 15.65 -2.13
N LEU A 100 0.18 16.63 -2.99
CA LEU A 100 1.03 16.98 -4.11
C LEU A 100 1.55 18.41 -3.96
N ASP A 101 2.85 18.58 -4.15
CA ASP A 101 3.48 19.90 -4.21
C ASP A 101 3.10 20.65 -5.50
N ALA A 102 3.57 21.90 -5.64
CA ALA A 102 3.30 22.73 -6.82
C ALA A 102 3.83 22.14 -8.14
N LYS A 103 4.71 21.13 -8.09
CA LYS A 103 5.26 20.42 -9.25
C LYS A 103 4.54 19.07 -9.49
N GLY A 104 3.51 18.74 -8.71
CA GLY A 104 2.76 17.50 -8.81
C GLY A 104 3.47 16.29 -8.18
N ARG A 105 4.52 16.50 -7.39
CA ARG A 105 5.27 15.43 -6.70
C ARG A 105 4.61 15.15 -5.36
N MET A 106 4.57 13.88 -4.94
CA MET A 106 4.09 13.55 -3.60
C MET A 106 4.97 14.20 -2.52
N THR A 107 4.34 14.83 -1.54
CA THR A 107 4.99 15.52 -0.41
C THR A 107 4.44 15.04 0.92
N ILE A 108 5.27 15.06 1.97
CA ILE A 108 4.85 14.96 3.37
C ILE A 108 4.82 16.34 4.07
N ALA A 109 5.29 17.40 3.42
CA ALA A 109 5.29 18.74 3.97
C ALA A 109 3.91 19.38 3.76
N GLN A 110 3.03 19.30 4.76
CA GLN A 110 1.66 19.80 4.67
C GLN A 110 1.59 21.26 4.18
N TRP A 111 2.51 22.12 4.64
CA TRP A 111 2.59 23.53 4.23
C TRP A 111 3.01 23.75 2.76
N ALA A 112 3.62 22.75 2.11
CA ALA A 112 4.05 22.80 0.71
C ALA A 112 3.00 22.22 -0.26
N THR A 113 1.86 21.75 0.27
CA THR A 113 0.81 21.12 -0.53
C THR A 113 0.10 22.13 -1.40
N ALA A 114 0.09 21.89 -2.71
CA ALA A 114 -0.64 22.69 -3.68
C ALA A 114 -1.96 22.03 -4.08
N SER A 115 -2.03 20.70 -4.09
CA SER A 115 -3.23 19.95 -4.47
C SER A 115 -3.26 18.55 -3.86
N PHE A 116 -4.40 17.88 -4.00
CA PHE A 116 -4.57 16.48 -3.61
C PHE A 116 -4.83 15.62 -4.85
N ALA A 117 -4.28 14.41 -4.87
CA ALA A 117 -4.71 13.37 -5.79
C ALA A 117 -6.04 12.74 -5.33
N THR A 118 -6.52 11.72 -6.05
CA THR A 118 -7.69 10.94 -5.63
C THR A 118 -7.56 10.43 -4.19
N ASP A 119 -8.55 10.77 -3.35
CA ASP A 119 -8.65 10.28 -1.97
C ASP A 119 -9.18 8.85 -1.95
N TYR A 120 -8.26 7.88 -1.87
CA TYR A 120 -8.55 6.46 -1.85
C TYR A 120 -8.55 5.86 -0.43
N ARG A 121 -8.75 6.70 0.59
CA ARG A 121 -8.91 6.25 1.98
C ARG A 121 -10.30 5.67 2.20
N LEU A 122 -10.42 4.81 3.21
CA LEU A 122 -11.67 4.12 3.54
C LEU A 122 -12.61 5.04 4.32
N ALA A 123 -13.69 5.52 3.71
CA ALA A 123 -14.72 6.32 4.36
C ALA A 123 -15.55 5.51 5.38
N PRO A 124 -16.25 6.17 6.34
CA PRO A 124 -17.06 5.46 7.33
C PRO A 124 -18.08 4.54 6.67
N LEU A 125 -18.16 3.30 7.15
CA LEU A 125 -19.03 2.23 6.63
C LEU A 125 -18.81 1.88 5.14
N GLN A 126 -17.77 2.42 4.51
CA GLN A 126 -17.47 2.10 3.12
C GLN A 126 -16.88 0.70 3.04
N ALA A 127 -17.42 -0.08 2.10
CA ALA A 127 -16.84 -1.32 1.63
C ALA A 127 -16.14 -1.08 0.28
N VAL A 128 -14.85 -1.35 0.21
CA VAL A 128 -14.06 -1.27 -1.02
C VAL A 128 -13.66 -2.68 -1.44
N ALA A 129 -14.10 -3.09 -2.62
CA ALA A 129 -13.72 -4.37 -3.23
C ALA A 129 -12.46 -4.20 -4.09
N GLU A 130 -11.41 -4.96 -3.81
CA GLU A 130 -10.21 -5.08 -4.63
C GLU A 130 -10.21 -6.46 -5.30
N THR A 131 -9.93 -6.50 -6.60
CA THR A 131 -9.94 -7.74 -7.39
C THR A 131 -8.52 -8.19 -7.72
N TYR A 132 -8.33 -9.51 -7.78
CA TYR A 132 -7.05 -10.14 -8.06
C TYR A 132 -7.24 -11.23 -9.10
N THR A 133 -6.52 -11.12 -10.22
CA THR A 133 -6.49 -12.12 -11.27
C THR A 133 -5.20 -12.92 -11.18
N TRP A 134 -5.30 -14.16 -10.70
CA TRP A 134 -4.15 -15.05 -10.56
C TRP A 134 -4.16 -16.15 -11.63
N LYS A 135 -3.11 -16.18 -12.45
CA LYS A 135 -2.79 -17.32 -13.32
C LYS A 135 -1.99 -18.32 -12.51
N LEU A 136 -2.60 -19.47 -12.21
CA LEU A 136 -1.96 -20.54 -11.47
C LEU A 136 -0.72 -21.02 -12.24
N PRO A 137 0.46 -21.08 -11.61
CA PRO A 137 1.65 -21.64 -12.25
C PRO A 137 1.41 -23.11 -12.63
N GLN A 138 1.90 -23.54 -13.80
CA GLN A 138 1.77 -24.95 -14.24
C GLN A 138 2.47 -25.92 -13.27
N GLU A 139 3.60 -25.49 -12.72
CA GLU A 139 4.42 -26.30 -11.81
C GLU A 139 3.92 -26.29 -10.34
N MET A 140 2.77 -25.67 -10.07
CA MET A 140 2.28 -25.51 -8.71
C MET A 140 1.87 -26.86 -8.11
N ALA A 141 2.22 -27.09 -6.85
CA ALA A 141 1.86 -28.31 -6.15
C ALA A 141 0.33 -28.48 -6.08
N ALA A 142 -0.15 -29.68 -6.44
CA ALA A 142 -1.53 -30.07 -6.20
C ALA A 142 -1.79 -30.15 -4.69
N GLY A 143 -3.00 -29.81 -4.26
CA GLY A 143 -3.39 -29.78 -2.84
C GLY A 143 -4.00 -28.46 -2.40
N PRO A 144 -4.15 -28.25 -1.08
CA PRO A 144 -4.72 -27.03 -0.54
C PRO A 144 -3.82 -25.83 -0.79
N VAL A 145 -4.43 -24.72 -1.19
CA VAL A 145 -3.82 -23.41 -1.31
C VAL A 145 -4.52 -22.48 -0.32
N THR A 146 -3.77 -21.84 0.56
CA THR A 146 -4.27 -20.82 1.48
C THR A 146 -4.01 -19.45 0.88
N VAL A 147 -5.05 -18.63 0.76
CA VAL A 147 -4.95 -17.23 0.35
C VAL A 147 -5.19 -16.37 1.57
N ARG A 148 -4.21 -15.53 1.89
CA ARG A 148 -4.26 -14.59 3.02
C ARG A 148 -4.26 -13.15 2.52
N ALA A 149 -5.26 -12.40 2.93
CA ALA A 149 -5.34 -10.96 2.74
C ALA A 149 -5.02 -10.26 4.08
N SER A 150 -3.89 -9.54 4.14
CA SER A 150 -3.42 -8.84 5.35
C SER A 150 -3.46 -7.34 5.16
N LEU A 151 -3.99 -6.62 6.15
CA LEU A 151 -4.07 -5.16 6.16
C LEU A 151 -3.02 -4.61 7.14
N TYR A 152 -2.11 -3.79 6.64
CA TYR A 152 -1.02 -3.19 7.40
C TYR A 152 -1.14 -1.68 7.45
N TYR A 153 -0.67 -1.10 8.54
CA TYR A 153 -0.65 0.35 8.76
C TYR A 153 0.70 0.80 9.28
N SER A 154 1.18 1.96 8.81
CA SER A 154 2.34 2.66 9.34
C SER A 154 2.00 4.14 9.54
N ARG A 155 2.51 4.73 10.64
CA ARG A 155 2.21 6.13 10.99
C ARG A 155 2.95 7.11 10.09
N LEU A 156 4.18 6.74 9.71
CA LEU A 156 5.07 7.50 8.85
C LEU A 156 5.65 6.56 7.79
N VAL A 157 5.61 6.95 6.52
CA VAL A 157 6.25 6.20 5.44
C VAL A 157 7.73 5.95 5.77
N SER A 158 8.15 4.68 5.76
CA SER A 158 9.44 4.29 6.35
C SER A 158 10.65 4.93 5.67
N SER A 159 10.57 5.18 4.36
CA SER A 159 11.64 5.86 3.62
C SER A 159 11.92 7.27 4.17
N VAL A 160 10.88 8.00 4.57
CA VAL A 160 11.01 9.32 5.20
C VAL A 160 11.48 9.18 6.64
N GLY A 161 10.91 8.23 7.40
CA GLY A 161 11.33 7.96 8.77
C GLY A 161 12.81 7.61 8.89
N GLU A 162 13.30 6.73 8.02
CA GLU A 162 14.72 6.37 7.90
C GLU A 162 15.57 7.60 7.55
N PHE A 163 15.18 8.37 6.54
CA PHE A 163 15.94 9.54 6.10
C PHE A 163 16.06 10.63 7.16
N LEU A 164 14.98 10.86 7.92
CA LEU A 164 14.92 11.85 9.00
C LEU A 164 15.43 11.29 10.34
N LYS A 165 15.84 10.01 10.40
CA LYS A 165 16.30 9.33 11.62
C LYS A 165 15.25 9.34 12.75
N VAL A 166 13.99 9.22 12.36
CA VAL A 166 12.88 9.01 13.31
C VAL A 166 13.05 7.63 13.97
N PRO A 167 12.67 7.43 15.24
CA PRO A 167 12.68 6.11 15.86
C PRO A 167 11.87 5.07 15.05
N ALA A 168 12.37 3.83 14.99
CA ALA A 168 11.83 2.80 14.10
C ALA A 168 10.37 2.43 14.42
N GLU A 169 9.96 2.54 15.68
CA GLU A 169 8.60 2.29 16.14
C GLU A 169 7.54 3.22 15.50
N GLU A 170 7.95 4.39 15.02
CA GLU A 170 7.03 5.34 14.38
C GLU A 170 6.68 4.92 12.95
N TYR A 171 7.60 4.26 12.26
CA TYR A 171 7.36 3.77 10.90
C TYR A 171 7.25 2.25 10.80
N ALA A 172 7.41 1.49 11.89
CA ALA A 172 7.23 0.04 11.86
C ALA A 172 5.79 -0.33 11.41
N PRO A 173 5.64 -1.30 10.48
CA PRO A 173 4.32 -1.76 10.05
C PRO A 173 3.59 -2.46 11.20
N VAL A 174 2.32 -2.12 11.38
CA VAL A 174 1.41 -2.78 12.33
C VAL A 174 0.36 -3.53 11.54
N THR A 175 0.19 -4.82 11.83
CA THR A 175 -0.92 -5.62 11.28
C THR A 175 -2.23 -5.17 11.93
N LEU A 176 -3.15 -4.64 11.14
CA LEU A 176 -4.48 -4.23 11.61
C LEU A 176 -5.46 -5.40 11.62
N ASN A 177 -5.48 -6.19 10.55
CA ASN A 177 -6.39 -7.32 10.40
C ASN A 177 -5.88 -8.25 9.29
N PHE A 178 -6.41 -9.47 9.25
CA PHE A 178 -6.25 -10.37 8.13
C PHE A 178 -7.47 -11.27 7.94
N HIS A 179 -7.60 -11.85 6.76
CA HIS A 179 -8.57 -12.90 6.46
C HIS A 179 -7.94 -13.97 5.59
N GLU A 180 -8.36 -15.22 5.80
CA GLU A 180 -7.86 -16.37 5.05
C GLU A 180 -9.02 -17.14 4.41
N THR A 181 -8.77 -17.63 3.21
CA THR A 181 -9.63 -18.59 2.52
C THR A 181 -8.78 -19.67 1.87
N THR A 182 -9.38 -20.81 1.58
CA THR A 182 -8.67 -21.95 0.99
C THR A 182 -9.39 -22.46 -0.24
N PHE A 183 -8.62 -22.91 -1.22
CA PHE A 183 -9.14 -23.70 -2.34
C PHE A 183 -8.18 -24.85 -2.65
N THR A 184 -8.63 -25.84 -3.42
CA THR A 184 -7.81 -27.00 -3.77
C THR A 184 -7.43 -26.95 -5.24
N VAL A 185 -6.14 -27.15 -5.52
CA VAL A 185 -5.62 -27.35 -6.88
C VAL A 185 -5.63 -28.85 -7.17
N LEU A 186 -6.30 -29.23 -8.26
CA LEU A 186 -6.36 -30.60 -8.75
C LEU A 186 -5.31 -30.82 -9.85
N GLN A 187 -4.88 -32.06 -10.02
CA GLN A 187 -4.04 -32.50 -11.14
C GLN A 187 -4.84 -32.62 -12.44
#